data_AF-A0A1Y6FBG5-F1
#
_entry.id   AF-A0A1Y6FBG5-F1
#
_cell.length_a   1.000
_cell.length_b   1.000
_cell.length_c   1.000
_cell.angle_alpha   90.00
_cell.angle_beta   90.00
_cell.angle_gamma   90.00
#
_symmetry.space_group_name_H-M   'P 1'
#
loop_
_entity.id
_entity.type
_entity.pdbx_description
1 polymer ?
#
loop_
_entity_poly.entity_id
_entity_poly.type
_entity_poly.pdbx_seq_one_letter_code
_entity_poly.pdbx_strand_id
1 'polypeptide(L)'
;MVSLLTQAIVFFVISIGTVKVYRLVFTVRKELSCSTAMMAAMMMGSMGGLLTGTVLAVNLSFSINTIVAMIIGIGIGIIMGLPFNPLTVLEGMMAGVMGGLMGAMLGEMLDPNFIVILSFILIALFLFSISLLSNAIKQETGSLKQTESNEGQIKSLSVLIALLTVALCSFIVVGSFYKTHSNLYNTDQNHTEHHHK
;
A
#
# COMPACT_ATOMS: atom_id res chain seq x y z
N MET A 1 -8.36 17.66 -9.14
CA MET A 1 -8.57 16.48 -10.01
C MET A 1 -7.30 15.66 -10.21
N VAL A 2 -6.18 16.27 -10.63
CA VAL A 2 -4.90 15.56 -10.89
C VAL A 2 -4.47 14.71 -9.69
N SER A 3 -4.57 15.23 -8.47
CA SER A 3 -4.18 14.49 -7.26
C SER A 3 -4.97 13.19 -7.09
N LEU A 4 -6.29 13.19 -7.30
CA LEU A 4 -7.14 11.99 -7.18
C LEU A 4 -6.78 10.92 -8.22
N LEU A 5 -6.50 11.34 -9.45
CA LEU A 5 -6.04 10.43 -10.51
C LEU A 5 -4.71 9.76 -10.12
N THR A 6 -3.76 10.54 -9.59
CA THR A 6 -2.50 10.00 -9.08
C THR A 6 -2.72 8.99 -7.96
N GLN A 7 -3.65 9.24 -7.03
CA GLN A 7 -3.96 8.26 -5.97
C GLN A 7 -4.52 6.97 -6.55
N ALA A 8 -5.49 7.05 -7.45
CA ALA A 8 -6.07 5.87 -8.10
C ALA A 8 -5.00 5.03 -8.81
N ILE A 9 -4.08 5.67 -9.54
CA ILE A 9 -2.97 4.99 -10.22
C ILE A 9 -2.06 4.30 -9.21
N VAL A 10 -1.66 4.98 -8.14
CA VAL A 10 -0.76 4.42 -7.12
C VAL A 10 -1.40 3.19 -6.46
N PHE A 11 -2.66 3.28 -6.02
CA PHE A 11 -3.37 2.15 -5.43
C PHE A 11 -3.52 0.98 -6.40
N PHE A 12 -3.80 1.26 -7.68
CA PHE A 12 -3.89 0.23 -8.71
C PHE A 12 -2.56 -0.49 -8.92
N VAL A 13 -1.45 0.26 -9.00
CA VAL A 13 -0.09 -0.30 -9.13
C VAL A 13 0.29 -1.14 -7.91
N ILE A 14 0.05 -0.65 -6.69
CA ILE A 14 0.30 -1.40 -5.45
C ILE A 14 -0.52 -2.70 -5.42
N SER A 15 -1.80 -2.64 -5.80
CA SER A 15 -2.67 -3.81 -5.82
C SER A 15 -2.16 -4.85 -6.82
N ILE A 16 -1.81 -4.45 -8.05
CA ILE A 16 -1.26 -5.37 -9.06
C ILE A 16 0.08 -5.94 -8.61
N GLY A 17 0.97 -5.09 -8.09
CA GLY A 17 2.29 -5.49 -7.59
C GLY A 17 2.18 -6.52 -6.47
N THR A 18 1.33 -6.24 -5.49
CA THR A 18 1.02 -7.16 -4.38
C THR A 18 0.50 -8.49 -4.91
N VAL A 19 -0.47 -8.50 -5.83
CA VAL A 19 -1.01 -9.75 -6.40
C VAL A 19 0.05 -10.54 -7.17
N LYS A 20 0.89 -9.86 -7.96
CA LYS A 20 1.95 -10.48 -8.76
C LYS A 20 3.01 -11.13 -7.87
N VAL A 21 3.53 -10.38 -6.89
CA VAL A 21 4.53 -10.88 -5.94
C VAL A 21 3.94 -11.99 -5.09
N TYR A 22 2.73 -11.82 -4.57
CA TYR A 22 2.05 -12.84 -3.77
C TYR A 22 1.89 -14.15 -4.55
N ARG A 23 1.47 -14.09 -5.83
CA ARG A 23 1.33 -15.28 -6.68
C ARG A 23 2.68 -15.96 -6.89
N LEU A 24 3.71 -15.18 -7.22
CA LEU A 24 5.05 -15.70 -7.48
C LEU A 24 5.60 -16.40 -6.22
N VAL A 25 5.53 -15.72 -5.08
CA VAL A 25 5.90 -16.22 -3.76
C VAL A 25 5.13 -17.49 -3.41
N PHE A 26 3.81 -17.51 -3.59
CA PHE A 26 2.98 -18.65 -3.22
C PHE A 26 3.30 -19.89 -4.07
N THR A 27 3.58 -19.70 -5.37
CA THR A 27 3.96 -20.80 -6.27
C THR A 27 5.27 -21.45 -5.85
N VAL A 28 6.28 -20.66 -5.46
CA VAL A 28 7.61 -21.18 -5.12
C VAL A 28 7.82 -21.39 -3.61
N ARG A 29 6.79 -21.21 -2.78
CA ARG A 29 6.89 -21.14 -1.31
C ARG A 29 7.58 -22.33 -0.64
N LYS A 30 7.53 -23.53 -1.25
CA LYS A 30 8.15 -24.75 -0.71
C LYS A 30 9.66 -24.81 -0.93
N GLU A 31 10.15 -24.08 -1.93
CA GLU A 31 11.55 -24.06 -2.35
C GLU A 31 12.24 -22.74 -1.94
N LEU A 32 11.50 -21.78 -1.39
CA LEU A 32 12.07 -20.49 -1.00
C LEU A 32 12.84 -20.55 0.31
N SER A 33 13.98 -19.87 0.33
CA SER A 33 14.74 -19.63 1.55
C SER A 33 13.95 -18.72 2.51
N CYS A 34 14.14 -18.93 3.80
CA CYS A 34 13.52 -18.10 4.84
C CYS A 34 13.93 -16.62 4.70
N SER A 35 15.19 -16.36 4.33
CA SER A 35 15.73 -15.02 4.08
C SER A 35 15.02 -14.30 2.93
N THR A 36 14.76 -14.98 1.82
CA THR A 36 14.11 -14.36 0.65
C THR A 36 12.63 -14.11 0.89
N ALA A 37 11.97 -15.00 1.65
CA ALA A 37 10.60 -14.77 2.13
C ALA A 37 10.51 -13.52 3.04
N MET A 38 11.45 -13.36 3.99
CA MET A 38 11.52 -12.16 4.84
C MET A 38 11.73 -10.89 4.03
N MET A 39 12.69 -10.91 3.09
CA MET A 39 12.97 -9.75 2.24
C MET A 39 11.74 -9.37 1.39
N ALA A 40 11.01 -10.34 0.84
CA ALA A 40 9.79 -10.09 0.08
C ALA A 40 8.71 -9.41 0.92
N ALA A 41 8.46 -9.92 2.14
CA ALA A 41 7.46 -9.36 3.05
C ALA A 41 7.83 -7.94 3.52
N MET A 42 9.09 -7.72 3.91
CA MET A 42 9.61 -6.42 4.31
C MET A 42 9.48 -5.39 3.19
N MET A 43 9.90 -5.76 1.98
CA MET A 43 9.88 -4.88 0.82
C MET A 43 8.46 -4.50 0.40
N MET A 44 7.53 -5.46 0.38
CA MET A 44 6.13 -5.19 0.06
C MET A 44 5.44 -4.33 1.12
N GLY A 45 5.65 -4.63 2.41
CA GLY A 45 5.06 -3.87 3.52
C GLY A 45 5.57 -2.42 3.54
N SER A 46 6.88 -2.23 3.45
CA SER A 46 7.50 -0.89 3.47
C SER A 46 7.11 -0.05 2.26
N MET A 47 7.16 -0.59 1.03
CA MET A 47 6.77 0.14 -0.18
C MET A 47 5.27 0.43 -0.23
N GLY A 48 4.44 -0.50 0.25
CA GLY A 48 3.01 -0.29 0.40
C GLY A 48 2.69 0.87 1.36
N GLY A 49 3.33 0.89 2.53
CA GLY A 49 3.19 2.00 3.49
C GLY A 49 3.73 3.33 2.96
N LEU A 50 4.90 3.32 2.31
CA LEU A 50 5.54 4.51 1.74
C LEU A 50 4.65 5.17 0.69
N LEU A 51 4.23 4.41 -0.32
CA LEU A 51 3.42 4.93 -1.43
C LEU A 51 2.06 5.42 -0.96
N THR A 52 1.41 4.69 -0.05
CA THR A 52 0.09 5.10 0.46
C THR A 52 0.19 6.34 1.33
N GLY A 53 1.19 6.43 2.22
CA GLY A 53 1.41 7.60 3.07
C GLY A 53 1.79 8.85 2.30
N THR A 54 2.64 8.74 1.27
CA THR A 54 3.03 9.91 0.46
C THR A 54 1.85 10.49 -0.31
N VAL A 55 0.95 9.64 -0.77
CA VAL A 55 -0.15 10.06 -1.65
C VAL A 55 -1.38 10.51 -0.88
N LEU A 56 -1.67 9.92 0.29
CA LEU A 56 -2.78 10.36 1.15
C LEU A 56 -2.53 11.72 1.79
N ALA A 57 -1.27 12.16 1.93
CA ALA A 57 -0.92 13.45 2.52
C ALA A 57 -1.59 14.65 1.84
N VAL A 58 -1.95 14.53 0.55
CA VAL A 58 -2.60 15.61 -0.21
C VAL A 58 -4.01 15.92 0.30
N ASN A 59 -4.71 14.92 0.85
CA ASN A 59 -6.13 15.04 1.22
C ASN A 59 -6.39 14.86 2.73
N LEU A 60 -5.43 14.32 3.47
CA LEU A 60 -5.57 14.00 4.89
C LEU A 60 -4.56 14.80 5.73
N SER A 61 -4.98 15.18 6.93
CA SER A 61 -4.07 15.72 7.94
C SER A 61 -3.02 14.69 8.34
N PHE A 62 -1.81 15.15 8.67
CA PHE A 62 -0.64 14.31 8.99
C PHE A 62 -0.95 13.15 9.94
N SER A 63 -1.63 13.41 11.07
CA SER A 63 -1.93 12.37 12.06
C SER A 63 -2.81 11.25 11.51
N ILE A 64 -3.84 11.60 10.72
CA ILE A 64 -4.76 10.61 10.13
C ILE A 64 -4.05 9.86 9.00
N ASN A 65 -3.28 10.57 8.17
CA ASN A 65 -2.49 9.97 7.11
C ASN A 65 -1.53 8.90 7.66
N THR A 66 -0.76 9.24 8.69
CA THR A 66 0.20 8.33 9.33
C THR A 66 -0.45 7.05 9.83
N ILE A 67 -1.59 7.16 10.54
CA ILE A 67 -2.31 5.99 11.06
C ILE A 67 -2.82 5.11 9.91
N VAL A 68 -3.42 5.70 8.88
CA VAL A 68 -3.96 4.96 7.74
C VAL A 68 -2.84 4.30 6.93
N ALA A 69 -1.75 5.02 6.66
CA ALA A 69 -0.59 4.51 5.93
C ALA A 69 0.07 3.34 6.67
N MET A 70 0.22 3.44 8.00
CA MET A 70 0.73 2.35 8.83
C MET A 70 -0.19 1.12 8.74
N ILE A 71 -1.51 1.29 8.90
CA ILE A 71 -2.45 0.16 8.85
C ILE A 71 -2.39 -0.54 7.50
N ILE A 72 -2.31 0.22 6.39
CA ILE A 72 -2.21 -0.36 5.05
C ILE A 72 -0.87 -1.07 4.87
N GLY A 73 0.25 -0.46 5.26
CA GLY A 73 1.58 -1.07 5.20
C GLY A 73 1.67 -2.37 6.01
N ILE A 74 1.16 -2.35 7.24
CA ILE A 74 1.05 -3.53 8.12
C ILE A 74 0.21 -4.61 7.42
N GLY A 75 -0.96 -4.25 6.89
CA GLY A 75 -1.85 -5.18 6.22
C GLY A 75 -1.18 -5.88 5.04
N ILE A 76 -0.47 -5.12 4.19
CA ILE A 76 0.28 -5.68 3.05
C ILE A 76 1.40 -6.61 3.54
N GLY A 77 2.14 -6.20 4.58
CA GLY A 77 3.19 -7.02 5.19
C GLY A 77 2.67 -8.35 5.75
N ILE A 78 1.53 -8.33 6.44
CA ILE A 78 0.88 -9.54 6.97
C ILE A 78 0.44 -10.46 5.83
N ILE A 79 -0.26 -9.92 4.82
CA ILE A 79 -0.75 -10.71 3.68
C ILE A 79 0.41 -11.43 2.98
N MET A 80 1.56 -10.77 2.85
CA MET A 80 2.76 -11.34 2.24
C MET A 80 3.49 -12.34 3.14
N GLY A 81 3.44 -12.17 4.46
CA GLY A 81 4.10 -13.07 5.42
C GLY A 81 3.31 -14.34 5.75
N LEU A 82 1.98 -14.30 5.64
CA LEU A 82 1.07 -15.43 5.96
C LEU A 82 1.44 -16.78 5.31
N PRO A 83 1.88 -16.89 4.04
CA PRO A 83 2.17 -18.19 3.44
C PRO A 83 3.46 -18.86 3.92
N PHE A 84 4.24 -18.22 4.80
CA PHE A 84 5.54 -18.70 5.26
C PHE A 84 5.55 -18.96 6.77
N ASN A 85 6.32 -18.17 7.53
CA ASN A 85 6.58 -18.33 8.95
C ASN A 85 6.13 -17.08 9.71
N PRO A 86 5.79 -17.20 11.01
CA PRO A 86 5.41 -16.05 11.83
C PRO A 86 6.51 -14.97 11.92
N LEU A 87 7.80 -15.35 11.81
CA LEU A 87 8.91 -14.39 11.74
C LEU A 87 8.83 -13.51 10.49
N THR A 88 8.42 -14.07 9.35
CA THR A 88 8.23 -13.34 8.09
C THR A 88 7.08 -12.33 8.20
N VAL A 89 6.01 -12.70 8.90
CA VAL A 89 4.89 -11.79 9.20
C VAL A 89 5.38 -10.63 10.06
N LEU A 90 6.16 -10.90 11.12
CA LEU A 90 6.68 -9.87 12.01
C LEU A 90 7.59 -8.87 11.27
N GLU A 91 8.50 -9.37 10.42
CA GLU A 91 9.35 -8.54 9.56
C GLU A 91 8.51 -7.66 8.62
N GLY A 92 7.51 -8.23 7.95
CA GLY A 92 6.59 -7.49 7.09
C GLY A 92 5.79 -6.41 7.84
N MET A 93 5.31 -6.73 9.04
CA MET A 93 4.58 -5.77 9.90
C MET A 93 5.47 -4.60 10.31
N MET A 94 6.67 -4.88 10.82
CA MET A 94 7.61 -3.84 11.27
C MET A 94 8.03 -2.95 10.10
N ALA A 95 8.32 -3.55 8.95
CA ALA A 95 8.63 -2.82 7.73
C ALA A 95 7.44 -1.96 7.25
N GLY A 96 6.21 -2.47 7.38
CA GLY A 96 4.98 -1.73 7.07
C GLY A 96 4.78 -0.51 7.97
N VAL A 97 5.05 -0.63 9.27
CA VAL A 97 5.05 0.50 10.22
C VAL A 97 6.07 1.54 9.79
N MET A 98 7.33 1.12 9.55
CA MET A 98 8.41 2.01 9.16
C MET A 98 8.11 2.73 7.83
N GLY A 99 7.62 2.00 6.84
CA GLY A 99 7.24 2.55 5.55
C GLY A 99 6.06 3.52 5.64
N GLY A 100 5.03 3.20 6.43
CA GLY A 100 3.87 4.07 6.62
C GLY A 100 4.22 5.39 7.30
N LEU A 101 5.04 5.35 8.36
CA LEU A 101 5.53 6.55 9.05
C LEU A 101 6.36 7.43 8.11
N MET A 102 7.33 6.83 7.42
CA MET A 102 8.21 7.56 6.51
C MET A 102 7.45 8.11 5.30
N GLY A 103 6.49 7.36 4.77
CA GLY A 103 5.63 7.80 3.67
C GLY A 103 4.78 9.01 4.00
N ALA A 104 4.15 9.00 5.18
CA ALA A 104 3.33 10.12 5.64
C ALA A 104 4.17 11.37 5.91
N MET A 105 5.37 11.21 6.47
CA MET A 105 6.33 12.31 6.69
C MET A 105 6.79 12.90 5.36
N LEU A 106 7.16 12.07 4.38
CA LEU A 106 7.54 12.54 3.04
C LEU A 106 6.38 13.26 2.34
N GLY A 107 5.15 12.80 2.52
CA GLY A 107 3.99 13.43 1.91
C GLY A 107 3.64 14.80 2.49
N GLU A 108 3.93 15.04 3.77
CA GLU A 108 3.62 16.31 4.43
C GLU A 108 4.70 17.36 4.24
N MET A 109 5.97 16.96 4.22
CA MET A 109 7.10 17.87 4.04
C MET A 109 7.25 18.39 2.60
N LEU A 110 6.63 17.74 1.62
CA LEU A 110 6.75 18.11 0.21
C LEU A 110 5.56 18.95 -0.27
N ASP A 111 5.87 19.93 -1.11
CA ASP A 111 4.85 20.70 -1.82
C ASP A 111 3.96 19.80 -2.70
N PRO A 112 2.65 20.08 -2.82
CA PRO A 112 1.70 19.23 -3.54
C PRO A 112 2.08 18.93 -5.00
N ASN A 113 2.77 19.86 -5.66
CA ASN A 113 3.24 19.69 -7.03
C ASN A 113 4.38 18.66 -7.13
N PHE A 114 5.26 18.59 -6.13
CA PHE A 114 6.38 17.66 -6.09
C PHE A 114 5.96 16.27 -5.60
N ILE A 115 4.85 16.16 -4.84
CA ILE A 115 4.28 14.88 -4.42
C ILE A 115 3.97 13.99 -5.63
N VAL A 116 3.47 14.56 -6.72
CA VAL A 116 3.15 13.81 -7.96
C VAL A 116 4.43 13.22 -8.58
N ILE A 117 5.49 14.04 -8.66
CA ILE A 117 6.80 13.63 -9.22
C ILE A 117 7.41 12.55 -8.33
N LEU A 118 7.44 12.75 -7.01
CA LEU A 118 7.96 11.79 -6.05
C LEU A 118 7.18 10.47 -6.13
N SER A 119 5.85 10.51 -6.22
CA SER A 119 5.01 9.31 -6.35
C SER A 119 5.37 8.51 -7.60
N PHE A 120 5.66 9.18 -8.72
CA PHE A 120 6.08 8.50 -9.95
C PHE A 120 7.46 7.84 -9.79
N ILE A 121 8.40 8.51 -9.14
CA ILE A 121 9.73 7.96 -8.82
C ILE A 121 9.59 6.73 -7.89
N LEU A 122 8.75 6.82 -6.85
CA LEU A 122 8.51 5.71 -5.93
C LEU A 122 7.82 4.54 -6.62
N ILE A 123 6.89 4.79 -7.56
CA ILE A 123 6.30 3.73 -8.39
C ILE A 123 7.38 3.05 -9.25
N ALA A 124 8.24 3.83 -9.91
CA ALA A 124 9.31 3.29 -10.74
C ALA A 124 10.27 2.44 -9.90
N LEU A 125 10.64 2.93 -8.72
CA LEU A 125 11.46 2.19 -7.75
C LEU A 125 10.77 0.90 -7.32
N PHE A 126 9.49 0.95 -6.98
CA PHE A 126 8.71 -0.22 -6.58
C PHE A 126 8.67 -1.29 -7.68
N LEU A 127 8.40 -0.91 -8.93
CA LEU A 127 8.42 -1.83 -10.07
C LEU A 127 9.81 -2.41 -10.33
N PHE A 128 10.86 -1.59 -10.18
CA PHE A 128 12.24 -2.04 -10.30
C PHE A 128 12.59 -3.05 -9.20
N SER A 129 12.24 -2.75 -7.94
CA SER A 129 12.45 -3.66 -6.83
C SER A 129 11.67 -4.96 -7.01
N ILE A 130 10.43 -4.94 -7.51
CA ILE A 130 9.67 -6.17 -7.84
C ILE A 130 10.40 -7.01 -8.89
N SER A 131 11.00 -6.35 -9.88
CA SER A 131 11.75 -7.02 -10.94
C SER A 131 13.01 -7.68 -10.38
N LEU A 132 13.74 -6.99 -9.49
CA LEU A 132 14.90 -7.55 -8.79
C LEU A 132 14.51 -8.72 -7.89
N LEU A 133 13.45 -8.58 -7.10
CA LEU A 133 12.95 -9.65 -6.23
C LEU A 133 12.53 -10.87 -7.05
N SER A 134 11.85 -10.67 -8.19
CA SER A 134 11.46 -11.74 -9.09
C SER A 134 12.67 -12.46 -9.69
N ASN A 135 13.75 -11.73 -10.01
CA ASN A 135 14.99 -12.33 -10.50
C ASN A 135 15.75 -13.07 -9.40
N ALA A 136 15.81 -12.52 -8.19
CA ALA A 136 16.42 -13.17 -7.03
C ALA A 136 15.70 -14.49 -6.70
N ILE A 137 14.36 -14.47 -6.68
CA ILE A 137 13.56 -15.67 -6.50
C ILE A 137 13.80 -16.67 -7.64
N LYS A 138 13.86 -16.23 -8.90
CA LYS A 138 14.21 -17.13 -10.02
C LYS A 138 15.61 -17.70 -9.92
N GLN A 139 16.57 -17.00 -9.33
CA GLN A 139 17.93 -17.51 -9.13
C GLN A 139 17.95 -18.58 -8.04
N GLU A 140 17.25 -18.34 -6.91
CA GLU A 140 17.12 -19.33 -5.83
C GLU A 140 16.32 -20.56 -6.29
N THR A 141 15.14 -20.34 -6.87
CA THR A 141 14.29 -21.43 -7.38
C THR A 141 14.89 -22.07 -8.63
N GLY A 142 15.61 -21.35 -9.50
CA GLY A 142 16.29 -21.90 -10.67
C GLY A 142 17.39 -22.90 -10.31
N SER A 143 18.00 -22.74 -9.13
CA SER A 143 18.88 -23.75 -8.53
C SER A 143 18.10 -24.94 -7.91
N LEU A 144 16.79 -24.86 -7.77
CA LEU A 144 15.91 -25.83 -7.08
C LEU A 144 14.82 -26.46 -7.97
N LYS A 145 14.62 -25.94 -9.19
CA LYS A 145 13.48 -26.16 -10.12
C LYS A 145 13.42 -27.55 -10.77
N GLN A 146 13.69 -28.61 -10.02
CA GLN A 146 13.46 -29.98 -10.44
C GLN A 146 12.12 -30.55 -9.93
N THR A 147 11.26 -29.84 -9.17
CA THR A 147 10.03 -30.46 -8.63
C THR A 147 8.81 -29.54 -8.43
N GLU A 148 7.95 -29.51 -9.45
CA GLU A 148 6.47 -29.51 -9.39
C GLU A 148 5.62 -28.32 -8.87
N SER A 149 4.66 -27.96 -9.73
CA SER A 149 3.59 -26.97 -9.61
C SER A 149 2.27 -27.64 -9.18
N ASN A 150 1.48 -27.00 -8.31
CA ASN A 150 0.07 -27.35 -8.16
C ASN A 150 -0.81 -26.10 -7.90
N GLU A 151 -1.64 -25.80 -8.89
CA GLU A 151 -2.59 -24.70 -9.03
C GLU A 151 -4.00 -25.26 -8.78
N GLY A 152 -4.70 -24.85 -7.71
CA GLY A 152 -6.03 -25.43 -7.45
C GLY A 152 -7.03 -24.69 -6.55
N GLN A 153 -6.64 -23.82 -5.61
CA GLN A 153 -7.60 -23.33 -4.58
C GLN A 153 -7.68 -21.81 -4.35
N ILE A 154 -7.06 -20.97 -5.20
CA ILE A 154 -6.78 -19.56 -4.85
C ILE A 154 -7.70 -18.53 -5.56
N LYS A 155 -8.51 -18.95 -6.56
CA LYS A 155 -9.39 -18.02 -7.29
C LYS A 155 -10.42 -17.31 -6.39
N SER A 156 -10.91 -17.98 -5.34
CA SER A 156 -11.94 -17.41 -4.44
C SER A 156 -11.39 -16.37 -3.46
N LEU A 157 -10.16 -16.56 -2.94
CA LEU A 157 -9.53 -15.63 -1.98
C LEU A 157 -9.00 -14.36 -2.67
N SER A 158 -8.49 -14.49 -3.89
CA SER A 158 -8.05 -13.34 -4.69
C SER A 158 -9.22 -12.42 -5.07
N VAL A 159 -10.39 -12.98 -5.35
CA VAL A 159 -11.60 -12.18 -5.63
C VAL A 159 -12.10 -11.52 -4.35
N LEU A 160 -12.08 -12.21 -3.21
CA LEU A 160 -12.51 -11.65 -1.92
C LEU A 160 -11.65 -10.46 -1.47
N ILE A 161 -10.32 -10.58 -1.58
CA ILE A 161 -9.38 -9.52 -1.21
C ILE A 161 -9.51 -8.32 -2.14
N ALA A 162 -9.68 -8.56 -3.45
CA ALA A 162 -9.95 -7.50 -4.41
C ALA A 162 -11.31 -6.82 -4.16
N LEU A 163 -12.33 -7.56 -3.72
CA LEU A 163 -13.64 -7.02 -3.35
C LEU A 163 -13.55 -6.18 -2.07
N LEU A 164 -12.79 -6.64 -1.08
CA LEU A 164 -12.59 -5.93 0.19
C LEU A 164 -11.85 -4.60 -0.01
N THR A 165 -10.83 -4.57 -0.87
CA THR A 165 -10.12 -3.34 -1.22
C THR A 165 -11.00 -2.36 -2.00
N VAL A 166 -11.81 -2.84 -2.96
CA VAL A 166 -12.77 -2.00 -3.69
C VAL A 166 -13.88 -1.46 -2.77
N ALA A 167 -14.34 -2.26 -1.80
CA ALA A 167 -15.32 -1.84 -0.81
C ALA A 167 -14.76 -0.77 0.14
N LEU A 168 -13.53 -0.94 0.62
CA LEU A 168 -12.83 0.06 1.44
C LEU A 168 -12.59 1.36 0.66
N CYS A 169 -12.17 1.28 -0.61
CA CYS A 169 -12.05 2.45 -1.47
C CYS A 169 -13.38 3.18 -1.67
N SER A 170 -14.48 2.45 -1.90
CA SER A 170 -15.82 3.06 -2.04
C SER A 170 -16.27 3.72 -0.74
N PHE A 171 -15.99 3.10 0.41
CA PHE A 171 -16.34 3.66 1.72
C PHE A 171 -15.59 4.97 2.01
N ILE A 172 -14.31 5.06 1.65
CA ILE A 172 -13.49 6.27 1.82
C ILE A 172 -13.99 7.40 0.89
N VAL A 173 -14.42 7.08 -0.33
CA VAL A 173 -14.98 8.06 -1.28
C VAL A 173 -16.36 8.58 -0.83
N VAL A 174 -17.20 7.72 -0.26
CA VAL A 174 -18.49 8.14 0.31
C VAL A 174 -18.30 8.94 1.60
N GLY A 175 -17.34 8.54 2.45
CA GLY A 175 -16.99 9.26 3.68
C GLY A 175 -16.40 10.66 3.41
N SER A 176 -15.62 10.83 2.35
CA SER A 176 -15.13 12.15 1.94
C SER A 176 -16.25 13.03 1.38
N PHE A 177 -17.25 12.46 0.71
CA PHE A 177 -18.45 13.18 0.25
C PHE A 177 -19.30 13.71 1.42
N TYR A 178 -19.40 12.95 2.52
CA TYR A 178 -20.09 13.41 3.74
C TYR A 178 -19.40 14.60 4.41
N LYS A 179 -18.06 14.64 4.40
CA LYS A 179 -17.28 15.74 4.99
C LYS A 179 -17.38 17.04 4.19
N THR A 180 -17.64 16.96 2.89
CA THR A 180 -17.93 18.13 2.05
C THR A 180 -19.29 18.75 2.39
N HIS A 181 -20.29 17.94 2.75
CA HIS A 181 -21.63 18.45 3.08
C HIS A 181 -21.70 19.14 4.46
N SER A 182 -20.81 18.80 5.42
CA SER A 182 -20.75 19.48 6.72
C SER A 182 -20.05 20.84 6.66
N ASN A 183 -19.19 21.09 5.66
CA ASN A 183 -18.58 22.40 5.47
C ASN A 183 -19.56 23.45 4.92
N LEU A 184 -20.62 23.04 4.22
CA LEU A 184 -21.63 23.97 3.74
C LEU A 184 -22.53 24.53 4.87
N TYR A 185 -22.65 23.80 5.98
CA TYR A 185 -23.44 24.25 7.14
C TYR A 185 -22.71 25.27 8.02
N ASN A 186 -21.37 25.32 7.97
CA ASN A 186 -20.57 26.25 8.78
C ASN A 186 -20.40 27.64 8.14
N THR A 187 -20.67 27.79 6.83
CA THR A 187 -20.56 29.08 6.15
C THR A 187 -21.73 30.03 6.46
N ASP A 188 -22.89 29.52 6.88
CA ASP A 188 -24.06 30.35 7.23
C ASP A 188 -23.94 31.01 8.63
N GLN A 189 -23.08 30.51 9.53
CA GLN A 189 -22.95 31.09 10.88
C GLN A 189 -21.98 32.28 10.96
N ASN A 190 -21.06 32.43 10.01
CA ASN A 190 -20.02 33.47 10.08
C ASN A 190 -20.47 34.87 9.63
N HIS A 191 -21.68 35.03 9.09
CA HIS A 191 -22.17 36.36 8.68
C HIS A 191 -22.82 37.18 9.81
N THR A 192 -22.97 36.63 11.02
CA THR A 192 -23.69 37.29 12.13
C THR A 192 -22.79 38.00 13.15
N GLU A 193 -21.46 37.82 13.12
CA GLU A 193 -20.56 38.38 14.16
C GLU A 193 -19.93 39.73 13.82
N HIS A 194 -20.24 40.36 12.68
CA HIS A 194 -19.66 41.66 12.30
C HIS A 194 -20.35 42.90 12.90
N HIS A 195 -21.29 42.76 13.86
CA HIS A 195 -22.06 43.90 14.38
C HIS A 195 -21.80 44.33 15.84
N HIS A 196 -20.80 43.78 16.54
CA HIS A 196 -20.44 44.30 17.86
C HIS A 196 -18.93 44.29 18.12
N LYS A 197 -18.23 45.31 17.60
CA LYS A 197 -17.30 46.13 18.40
C LYS A 197 -16.83 47.36 17.63
#